data_AF-A0A9E4MG49-F1
#
_entry.id   AF-A0A9E4MG49-F1
#
_cell.length_a   1.000
_cell.length_b   1.000
_cell.length_c   1.000
_cell.angle_alpha   90.00
_cell.angle_beta   90.00
_cell.angle_gamma   90.00
#
_symmetry.space_group_name_H-M   'P 1'
#
loop_
_entity.id
_entity.type
_entity.pdbx_description
1 polymer ?
#
loop_
_entity_poly.entity_id
_entity_poly.type
_entity_poly.pdbx_seq_one_letter_code
_entity_poly.pdbx_strand_id
1 'polypeptide(L)'
;MATARLPLSAATVLLLLFCWTSPGVSVAQDPQSPPEPEPAETAETDAAETDGESPARRGRRNGNGIKPYDTVITDEAESDAGVFTVHRLDDKVFYEIPEAELGREFLWVSQIARTTEGVGHGGQALGNRVVKWERHGDRILLKSVSYALVADAERPIARAVEAANNDTIIRAFDIEALSEAGAPVIDVTTLFSREVPEFSARSRLQARGFARDRSFVESVTAFPENIEVKTTHTYTVPPPSSSQNRSRTPSRRRGMRPGSATVLLHYSMVKLPENPMQPRLFDERVGYFSVRQIDYGRDEHRSPRRRYITRWRLEKQDPDAAVSDPVKPITYWIDPATPTRWVPYIKQGVEAWRPAFEAAGFSNAIVAREAPTPDEDPDWSPEDARYSVIRWLPSTVQNASGPHVHDPRTGEILETDIQFHHNV
;
A
#
# COMPACT_ATOMS: atom_id res chain seq x y z
N MET A 1 -60.07 -51.02 40.64
CA MET A 1 -58.83 -51.60 40.09
C MET A 1 -57.77 -50.50 40.15
N ALA A 2 -57.24 -50.23 41.35
CA ALA A 2 -55.98 -50.77 41.90
C ALA A 2 -54.78 -50.38 41.01
N THR A 3 -53.74 -49.66 41.44
CA THR A 3 -53.28 -49.11 42.75
C THR A 3 -52.05 -48.24 42.37
N ALA A 4 -51.96 -46.96 42.73
CA ALA A 4 -51.25 -46.42 43.90
C ALA A 4 -49.70 -46.29 43.82
N ARG A 5 -49.25 -45.02 43.95
CA ARG A 5 -48.13 -44.47 44.76
C ARG A 5 -46.64 -44.57 44.29
N LEU A 6 -46.06 -43.36 44.18
CA LEU A 6 -44.67 -42.86 44.42
C LEU A 6 -43.92 -43.50 45.64
N PRO A 7 -42.62 -43.22 45.96
CA PRO A 7 -41.49 -42.55 45.24
C PRO A 7 -40.03 -43.12 45.52
N LEU A 8 -39.01 -42.37 45.03
CA LEU A 8 -37.68 -42.05 45.63
C LEU A 8 -36.44 -42.99 45.46
N SER A 9 -35.41 -42.40 44.83
CA SER A 9 -33.96 -42.40 45.12
C SER A 9 -33.05 -43.65 45.02
N ALA A 10 -31.88 -43.36 44.43
CA ALA A 10 -30.52 -43.84 44.71
C ALA A 10 -29.87 -44.86 43.75
N ALA A 11 -28.58 -44.58 43.51
CA ALA A 11 -27.48 -45.48 43.15
C ALA A 11 -26.89 -45.34 41.73
N THR A 12 -25.90 -44.44 41.66
CA THR A 12 -24.73 -44.47 40.78
C THR A 12 -24.04 -45.83 40.82
N VAL A 13 -23.80 -46.47 39.67
CA VAL A 13 -22.76 -47.50 39.50
C VAL A 13 -22.03 -47.26 38.18
N LEU A 14 -20.74 -46.99 38.34
CA LEU A 14 -19.71 -46.79 37.32
C LEU A 14 -19.30 -48.17 36.75
N LEU A 15 -19.34 -48.34 35.44
CA LEU A 15 -18.96 -49.59 34.77
C LEU A 15 -17.48 -49.55 34.36
N LEU A 16 -16.67 -50.35 35.06
CA LEU A 16 -15.28 -50.69 34.72
C LEU A 16 -15.26 -51.71 33.59
N LEU A 17 -14.44 -51.47 32.56
CA LEU A 17 -14.04 -52.49 31.58
C LEU A 17 -12.52 -52.50 31.43
N PHE A 18 -12.01 -53.72 31.51
CA PHE A 18 -10.65 -54.14 31.79
C PHE A 18 -9.68 -53.95 30.61
N CYS A 19 -8.44 -53.60 30.95
CA CYS A 19 -7.25 -53.74 30.09
C CYS A 19 -6.84 -55.21 29.96
N TRP A 20 -6.49 -55.63 28.74
CA TRP A 20 -5.52 -56.71 28.50
C TRP A 20 -4.38 -56.15 27.66
N THR A 21 -3.21 -56.02 28.29
CA THR A 21 -1.92 -55.76 27.66
C THR A 21 -1.10 -57.05 27.74
N SER A 22 -0.60 -57.53 26.60
CA SER A 22 0.39 -58.61 26.54
C SER A 22 1.81 -58.03 26.63
N PRO A 23 2.79 -58.78 27.18
CA PRO A 23 4.08 -58.24 27.60
C PRO A 23 5.11 -58.26 26.45
N GLY A 24 5.75 -57.13 26.21
CA GLY A 24 6.97 -57.01 25.41
C GLY A 24 8.12 -56.54 26.30
N VAL A 25 9.12 -57.40 26.47
CA VAL A 25 10.36 -57.16 27.22
C VAL A 25 11.09 -55.96 26.62
N SER A 26 11.36 -54.92 27.41
CA SER A 26 12.25 -53.81 27.03
C SER A 26 13.60 -54.01 27.68
N VAL A 27 14.61 -54.29 26.87
CA VAL A 27 16.03 -54.26 27.24
C VAL A 27 16.49 -52.81 27.12
N ALA A 28 17.00 -52.24 28.22
CA ALA A 28 17.61 -50.91 28.20
C ALA A 28 18.90 -50.95 27.37
N GLN A 29 18.99 -50.10 26.33
CA GLN A 29 20.22 -49.84 25.59
C GLN A 29 20.87 -48.56 26.11
N ASP A 30 22.17 -48.64 26.41
CA ASP A 30 23.02 -47.48 26.73
C ASP A 30 23.06 -46.48 25.56
N PRO A 31 23.22 -45.17 25.84
CA PRO A 31 23.22 -44.13 24.82
C PRO A 31 24.46 -44.23 23.91
N GLN A 32 24.24 -44.33 22.60
CA GLN A 32 25.27 -44.27 21.58
C GLN A 32 25.79 -42.84 21.37
N SER A 33 27.11 -42.69 21.32
CA SER A 33 27.81 -41.45 20.94
C SER A 33 27.54 -41.07 19.47
N PRO A 34 27.55 -39.78 19.10
CA PRO A 34 27.28 -39.34 17.74
C PRO A 34 28.42 -39.74 16.77
N PRO A 35 28.11 -39.99 15.48
CA PRO A 35 29.13 -40.31 14.49
C PRO A 35 29.96 -39.07 14.09
N GLU A 36 31.25 -39.29 13.88
CA GLU A 36 32.24 -38.34 13.39
C GLU A 36 32.05 -38.07 11.88
N PRO A 37 32.20 -36.83 11.38
CA PRO A 37 31.94 -36.52 9.97
C PRO A 37 33.12 -36.92 9.06
N GLU A 38 32.82 -37.65 7.98
CA GLU A 38 33.73 -37.86 6.85
C GLU A 38 33.92 -36.56 6.03
N PRO A 39 35.08 -36.37 5.38
CA PRO A 39 35.44 -35.12 4.73
C PRO A 39 34.68 -34.90 3.42
N ALA A 40 34.08 -33.72 3.26
CA ALA A 40 33.39 -33.32 2.04
C ALA A 40 34.37 -33.00 0.91
N GLU A 41 34.15 -33.64 -0.24
CA GLU A 41 34.68 -33.25 -1.55
C GLU A 41 34.28 -31.81 -1.90
N THR A 42 35.27 -31.04 -2.35
CA THR A 42 35.11 -29.71 -2.94
C THR A 42 34.32 -29.78 -4.24
N ALA A 43 33.10 -29.26 -4.23
CA ALA A 43 32.38 -28.86 -5.44
C ALA A 43 32.43 -27.33 -5.56
N GLU A 44 33.12 -26.86 -6.60
CA GLU A 44 33.18 -25.46 -7.03
C GLU A 44 31.77 -24.95 -7.32
N THR A 45 31.36 -23.90 -6.63
CA THR A 45 30.21 -23.07 -7.00
C THR A 45 30.69 -21.83 -7.71
N ASP A 46 30.27 -21.69 -8.96
CA ASP A 46 30.39 -20.49 -9.80
C ASP A 46 30.01 -19.22 -9.02
N ALA A 47 30.96 -18.29 -8.99
CA ALA A 47 30.78 -16.95 -8.48
C ALA A 47 29.79 -16.18 -9.37
N ALA A 48 28.66 -15.78 -8.80
CA ALA A 48 27.82 -14.76 -9.39
C ALA A 48 28.51 -13.39 -9.24
N GLU A 49 28.76 -12.76 -10.39
CA GLU A 49 29.39 -11.45 -10.58
C GLU A 49 28.75 -10.37 -9.70
N THR A 50 29.51 -9.90 -8.71
CA THR A 50 29.38 -8.54 -8.18
C THR A 50 30.15 -7.61 -9.11
N ASP A 51 29.43 -6.90 -9.98
CA ASP A 51 30.03 -5.91 -10.86
C ASP A 51 30.59 -4.73 -10.05
N GLY A 52 31.90 -4.59 -10.16
CA GLY A 52 32.66 -3.45 -9.70
C GLY A 52 32.38 -2.22 -10.55
N GLU A 53 31.90 -1.17 -9.89
CA GLU A 53 31.84 0.16 -10.49
C GLU A 53 33.25 0.75 -10.56
N SER A 54 33.70 1.03 -11.78
CA SER A 54 35.02 1.59 -12.07
C SER A 54 35.12 3.06 -11.60
N PRO A 55 36.23 3.51 -10.99
CA PRO A 55 36.31 4.81 -10.35
C PRO A 55 36.75 5.90 -11.34
N ALA A 56 35.82 6.69 -11.87
CA ALA A 56 36.14 7.92 -12.57
C ALA A 56 35.34 9.09 -12.00
N ARG A 57 36.09 10.09 -11.49
CA ARG A 57 35.68 11.36 -10.85
C ARG A 57 35.10 11.25 -9.43
N ARG A 58 35.96 10.92 -8.47
CA ARG A 58 35.72 11.26 -7.05
C ARG A 58 35.85 12.77 -6.86
N GLY A 59 34.70 13.47 -6.82
CA GLY A 59 34.60 14.71 -6.05
C GLY A 59 35.09 14.46 -4.61
N ARG A 60 35.64 15.49 -3.97
CA ARG A 60 36.11 15.44 -2.58
C ARG A 60 34.96 14.98 -1.68
N ARG A 61 34.95 13.71 -1.30
CA ARG A 61 34.08 13.20 -0.22
C ARG A 61 34.65 13.68 1.11
N ASN A 62 33.83 14.25 1.99
CA ASN A 62 34.23 14.50 3.37
C ASN A 62 34.39 13.16 4.12
N GLY A 63 34.88 13.20 5.37
CA GLY A 63 35.13 12.00 6.19
C GLY A 63 33.93 11.04 6.36
N ASN A 64 32.71 11.51 6.04
CA ASN A 64 31.45 10.78 6.11
C ASN A 64 30.87 10.38 4.73
N GLY A 65 31.58 10.62 3.62
CA GLY A 65 31.11 10.23 2.28
C GLY A 65 30.17 11.22 1.57
N ILE A 66 29.63 12.21 2.30
CA ILE A 66 28.78 13.30 1.77
C ILE A 66 29.61 14.22 0.86
N LYS A 67 29.05 14.59 -0.29
CA LYS A 67 29.66 15.47 -1.30
C LYS A 67 29.12 16.90 -1.18
N PRO A 68 29.81 17.91 -1.77
CA PRO A 68 29.25 19.25 -1.92
C PRO A 68 27.96 19.21 -2.76
N TYR A 69 26.99 20.07 -2.42
CA TYR A 69 25.67 20.12 -3.07
C TYR A 69 25.76 20.28 -4.59
N ASP A 70 26.51 21.28 -5.07
CA ASP A 70 26.65 21.59 -6.51
C ASP A 70 27.39 20.48 -7.30
N THR A 71 27.99 19.50 -6.61
CA THR A 71 28.59 18.32 -7.25
C THR A 71 27.58 17.19 -7.45
N VAL A 72 26.47 17.20 -6.71
CA VAL A 72 25.38 16.22 -6.79
C VAL A 72 24.23 16.77 -7.60
N ILE A 73 23.78 17.98 -7.28
CA ILE A 73 22.74 18.72 -7.97
C ILE A 73 23.42 19.85 -8.73
N THR A 74 23.70 19.63 -10.00
CA THR A 74 24.35 20.62 -10.87
C THR A 74 23.32 21.60 -11.44
N ASP A 75 23.78 22.67 -12.09
CA ASP A 75 22.91 23.64 -12.80
C ASP A 75 22.10 23.01 -13.95
N GLU A 76 22.44 21.78 -14.37
CA GLU A 76 21.72 21.01 -15.39
C GLU A 76 20.51 20.26 -14.82
N ALA A 77 20.36 20.20 -13.49
CA ALA A 77 19.29 19.48 -12.84
C ALA A 77 17.94 20.21 -12.99
N GLU A 78 16.94 19.52 -13.53
CA GLU A 78 15.56 19.97 -13.55
C GLU A 78 14.97 19.76 -12.16
N SER A 79 14.55 20.85 -11.51
CA SER A 79 14.09 20.82 -10.12
C SER A 79 12.64 21.24 -10.01
N ASP A 80 11.86 20.47 -9.26
CA ASP A 80 10.45 20.72 -8.98
C ASP A 80 10.22 20.80 -7.47
N ALA A 81 9.60 21.87 -7.01
CA ALA A 81 9.43 22.15 -5.59
C ALA A 81 8.02 21.76 -5.12
N GLY A 82 7.94 20.89 -4.13
CA GLY A 82 6.69 20.49 -3.50
C GLY A 82 6.88 20.12 -2.04
N VAL A 83 6.20 19.07 -1.58
CA VAL A 83 6.37 18.53 -0.23
C VAL A 83 7.83 18.15 0.03
N PHE A 84 8.49 17.58 -0.98
CA PHE A 84 9.95 17.54 -1.13
C PHE A 84 10.32 18.34 -2.38
N THR A 85 11.57 18.80 -2.45
CA THR A 85 12.13 19.22 -3.74
C THR A 85 12.61 17.96 -4.46
N VAL A 86 12.19 17.77 -5.70
CA VAL A 86 12.62 16.67 -6.56
C VAL A 86 13.58 17.24 -7.59
N HIS A 87 14.76 16.63 -7.71
CA HIS A 87 15.72 16.97 -8.76
C HIS A 87 15.83 15.81 -9.73
N ARG A 88 15.80 16.11 -11.03
CA ARG A 88 16.08 15.16 -12.10
C ARG A 88 17.35 15.59 -12.82
N LEU A 89 18.30 14.67 -12.91
CA LEU A 89 19.56 14.87 -13.63
C LEU A 89 19.81 13.63 -14.48
N ASP A 90 19.68 13.78 -15.79
CA ASP A 90 19.60 12.66 -16.74
C ASP A 90 18.54 11.64 -16.29
N ASP A 91 18.92 10.36 -16.16
CA ASP A 91 18.06 9.26 -15.68
C ASP A 91 17.95 9.19 -14.14
N LYS A 92 18.64 10.07 -13.41
CA LYS A 92 18.64 10.06 -11.95
C LYS A 92 17.57 10.96 -11.37
N VAL A 93 16.97 10.47 -10.29
CA VAL A 93 16.00 11.20 -9.48
C VAL A 93 16.54 11.31 -8.07
N PHE A 94 16.57 12.53 -7.56
CA PHE A 94 16.94 12.85 -6.20
C PHE A 94 15.77 13.46 -5.44
N TYR A 95 15.64 13.11 -4.17
CA TYR A 95 14.78 13.83 -3.24
C TYR A 95 15.65 14.66 -2.30
N GLU A 96 15.38 15.97 -2.25
CA GLU A 96 15.77 16.83 -1.15
C GLU A 96 14.61 16.91 -0.16
N ILE A 97 14.79 16.32 1.02
CA ILE A 97 13.70 16.14 2.00
C ILE A 97 13.81 17.23 3.06
N PRO A 98 12.85 18.17 3.17
CA PRO A 98 12.88 19.18 4.21
C PRO A 98 12.91 18.55 5.60
N GLU A 99 13.66 19.14 6.54
CA GLU A 99 13.77 18.60 7.91
C GLU A 99 12.41 18.49 8.60
N ALA A 100 11.48 19.40 8.31
CA ALA A 100 10.12 19.40 8.83
C ALA A 100 9.26 18.19 8.39
N GLU A 101 9.64 17.53 7.29
CA GLU A 101 8.95 16.36 6.75
C GLU A 101 9.61 15.03 7.17
N LEU A 102 10.82 15.07 7.75
CA LEU A 102 11.42 13.88 8.34
C LEU A 102 10.60 13.43 9.56
N GLY A 103 10.30 12.13 9.62
CA GLY A 103 9.45 11.52 10.63
C GLY A 103 7.95 11.73 10.41
N ARG A 104 7.53 12.57 9.44
CA ARG A 104 6.12 12.68 9.05
C ARG A 104 5.68 11.45 8.28
N GLU A 105 4.41 11.11 8.44
CA GLU A 105 3.80 9.95 7.79
C GLU A 105 3.12 10.35 6.48
N PHE A 106 3.37 9.53 5.47
CA PHE A 106 2.78 9.62 4.15
C PHE A 106 2.03 8.34 3.86
N LEU A 107 0.96 8.43 3.07
CA LEU A 107 0.35 7.27 2.47
C LEU A 107 0.95 7.05 1.09
N TRP A 108 1.56 5.89 0.90
CA TRP A 108 2.06 5.45 -0.39
C TRP A 108 1.01 4.60 -1.09
N VAL A 109 0.39 5.13 -2.15
CA VAL A 109 -0.61 4.46 -2.97
C VAL A 109 0.05 3.96 -4.25
N SER A 110 -0.09 2.67 -4.55
CA SER A 110 0.47 2.03 -5.74
C SER A 110 -0.64 1.56 -6.67
N GLN A 111 -0.53 1.90 -7.95
CA GLN A 111 -1.53 1.58 -8.97
C GLN A 111 -0.89 1.13 -10.28
N ILE A 112 -1.61 0.35 -11.07
CA ILE A 112 -1.27 0.10 -12.47
C ILE A 112 -1.99 1.15 -13.33
N ALA A 113 -1.26 2.15 -13.82
CA ALA A 113 -1.81 3.17 -14.72
C ALA A 113 -2.09 2.59 -16.12
N ARG A 114 -1.20 1.72 -16.63
CA ARG A 114 -1.40 0.98 -17.88
C ARG A 114 -0.90 -0.45 -17.73
N THR A 115 -1.66 -1.40 -18.24
CA THR A 115 -1.36 -2.83 -18.10
C THR A 115 -1.25 -3.51 -19.46
N THR A 116 -0.71 -4.72 -19.45
CA THR A 116 -0.74 -5.63 -20.60
C THR A 116 -2.10 -6.32 -20.76
N GLU A 117 -2.35 -6.85 -21.97
CA GLU A 117 -3.54 -7.61 -22.32
C GLU A 117 -3.77 -8.79 -21.36
N GLY A 118 -5.01 -8.96 -20.90
CA GLY A 118 -5.42 -10.12 -20.10
C GLY A 118 -5.15 -10.03 -18.60
N VAL A 119 -4.54 -8.95 -18.11
CA VAL A 119 -4.23 -8.76 -16.67
C VAL A 119 -5.27 -7.89 -15.96
N GLY A 120 -5.84 -6.91 -16.66
CA GLY A 120 -6.79 -5.94 -16.11
C GLY A 120 -6.94 -4.69 -16.98
N HIS A 121 -7.22 -3.56 -16.34
CA HIS A 121 -7.28 -2.23 -16.95
C HIS A 121 -6.40 -1.26 -16.16
N GLY A 122 -6.12 -0.08 -16.72
CA GLY A 122 -5.52 1.02 -15.98
C GLY A 122 -6.39 1.49 -14.82
N GLY A 123 -5.79 2.06 -13.78
CA GLY A 123 -6.48 2.51 -12.57
C GLY A 123 -6.76 1.41 -11.55
N GLN A 124 -6.10 0.26 -11.68
CA GLN A 124 -6.23 -0.81 -10.70
C GLN A 124 -5.24 -0.63 -9.55
N ALA A 125 -5.76 -0.60 -8.34
CA ALA A 125 -4.96 -0.57 -7.12
C ALA A 125 -4.09 -1.84 -6.98
N LEU A 126 -2.81 -1.63 -6.68
CA LEU A 126 -1.88 -2.68 -6.24
C LEU A 126 -1.82 -2.79 -4.72
N GLY A 127 -1.97 -1.67 -4.04
CA GLY A 127 -1.99 -1.59 -2.58
C GLY A 127 -1.68 -0.19 -2.09
N ASN A 128 -1.80 0.01 -0.79
CA ASN A 128 -1.33 1.20 -0.11
C ASN A 128 -0.66 0.82 1.21
N ARG A 129 0.18 1.71 1.73
CA ARG A 129 0.80 1.58 3.05
C ARG A 129 1.21 2.93 3.60
N VAL A 130 1.24 3.04 4.93
CA VAL A 130 1.84 4.22 5.58
C VAL A 130 3.35 4.07 5.55
N VAL A 131 4.03 5.11 5.10
CA VAL A 131 5.49 5.20 5.09
C VAL A 131 5.95 6.45 5.81
N LYS A 132 7.19 6.44 6.29
CA LYS A 132 7.88 7.63 6.80
C LYS A 132 9.33 7.61 6.38
N TRP A 133 9.90 8.81 6.26
CA TRP A 133 11.33 9.01 5.98
C TRP A 133 12.03 9.39 7.28
N GLU A 134 13.02 8.62 7.69
CA GLU A 134 13.70 8.78 8.99
C GLU A 134 15.20 8.90 8.79
N ARG A 135 15.82 9.93 9.38
CA ARG A 135 17.27 10.08 9.34
C ARG A 135 17.94 9.16 10.36
N HIS A 136 18.93 8.41 9.91
CA HIS A 136 19.75 7.54 10.75
C HIS A 136 21.23 7.71 10.39
N GLY A 137 21.93 8.57 11.14
CA GLY A 137 23.30 8.97 10.83
C GLY A 137 23.38 9.68 9.47
N ASP A 138 24.24 9.18 8.59
CA ASP A 138 24.44 9.67 7.22
C ASP A 138 23.52 8.99 6.20
N ARG A 139 22.39 8.44 6.66
CA ARG A 139 21.39 7.76 5.82
C ARG A 139 19.98 8.28 6.08
N ILE A 140 19.14 8.15 5.06
CA ILE A 140 17.69 8.26 5.17
C ILE A 140 17.08 6.87 4.98
N LEU A 141 16.17 6.50 5.87
CA LEU A 141 15.44 5.24 5.85
C LEU A 141 14.01 5.49 5.38
N LEU A 142 13.55 4.78 4.36
CA LEU A 142 12.15 4.65 4.03
C LEU A 142 11.58 3.48 4.84
N LYS A 143 10.69 3.78 5.78
CA LYS A 143 10.12 2.79 6.70
C LYS A 143 8.63 2.62 6.46
N SER A 144 8.13 1.39 6.54
CA SER A 144 6.70 1.07 6.55
C SER A 144 6.17 1.12 7.98
N VAL A 145 5.10 1.88 8.21
CA VAL A 145 4.42 1.98 9.51
C VAL A 145 3.14 1.16 9.49
N SER A 146 2.86 0.43 10.57
CA SER A 146 1.68 -0.41 10.70
C SER A 146 0.80 0.04 11.86
N TYR A 147 -0.48 0.26 11.58
CA TYR A 147 -1.51 0.58 12.57
C TYR A 147 -2.36 -0.65 12.96
N ALA A 148 -1.87 -1.86 12.69
CA ALA A 148 -2.59 -3.08 13.03
C ALA A 148 -2.70 -3.31 14.55
N LEU A 149 -1.65 -2.92 15.30
CA LEU A 149 -1.58 -2.97 16.75
C LEU A 149 -1.39 -1.55 17.26
N VAL A 150 -2.29 -1.08 18.11
CA VAL A 150 -2.24 0.29 18.64
C VAL A 150 -2.44 0.30 20.15
N ALA A 151 -1.97 1.36 20.79
CA ALA A 151 -2.26 1.69 22.16
C ALA A 151 -2.28 3.21 22.31
N ASP A 152 -3.01 3.67 23.31
CA ASP A 152 -2.95 5.05 23.78
C ASP A 152 -1.54 5.33 24.33
N ALA A 153 -0.84 6.29 23.73
CA ALA A 153 0.56 6.61 24.03
C ALA A 153 0.77 7.06 25.49
N GLU A 154 -0.27 7.54 26.15
CA GLU A 154 -0.20 7.94 27.56
C GLU A 154 -0.23 6.75 28.52
N ARG A 155 -0.55 5.54 28.02
CA ARG A 155 -0.67 4.34 28.85
C ARG A 155 0.62 3.52 28.86
N PRO A 156 1.00 2.91 30.00
CA PRO A 156 2.20 2.07 30.09
C PRO A 156 2.27 0.93 29.07
N ILE A 157 1.11 0.37 28.67
CA ILE A 157 1.00 -0.69 27.68
C ILE A 157 1.51 -0.28 26.29
N ALA A 158 1.54 1.03 25.98
CA ALA A 158 2.11 1.52 24.72
C ALA A 158 3.57 1.12 24.55
N ARG A 159 4.35 1.04 25.63
CA ARG A 159 5.74 0.56 25.59
C ARG A 159 5.84 -0.89 25.13
N ALA A 160 4.88 -1.74 25.52
CA ALA A 160 4.86 -3.14 25.09
C ALA A 160 4.43 -3.26 23.63
N VAL A 161 3.49 -2.43 23.17
CA VAL A 161 3.10 -2.35 21.76
C VAL A 161 4.26 -1.85 20.90
N GLU A 162 4.97 -0.81 21.33
CA GLU A 162 6.17 -0.29 20.66
C GLU A 162 7.29 -1.33 20.66
N ALA A 163 7.57 -1.99 21.79
CA ALA A 163 8.59 -3.04 21.84
C ALA A 163 8.23 -4.28 20.99
N ALA A 164 6.94 -4.52 20.73
CA ALA A 164 6.46 -5.61 19.89
C ALA A 164 6.38 -5.25 18.40
N ASN A 165 6.48 -3.97 18.04
CA ASN A 165 6.39 -3.50 16.67
C ASN A 165 7.61 -2.67 16.31
N ASN A 166 8.37 -3.13 15.32
CA ASN A 166 9.39 -2.31 14.70
C ASN A 166 8.96 -1.99 13.27
N ASP A 167 9.03 -0.71 12.90
CA ASP A 167 8.74 -0.28 11.54
C ASP A 167 9.75 -0.90 10.56
N THR A 168 9.25 -1.59 9.54
CA THR A 168 10.09 -2.27 8.55
C THR A 168 10.82 -1.26 7.70
N ILE A 169 12.15 -1.34 7.63
CA ILE A 169 12.95 -0.56 6.68
C ILE A 169 12.73 -1.17 5.28
N ILE A 170 12.03 -0.45 4.40
CA ILE A 170 11.84 -0.83 2.99
C ILE A 170 13.14 -0.60 2.23
N ARG A 171 13.80 0.54 2.49
CA ARG A 171 15.05 0.94 1.83
C ARG A 171 15.83 1.92 2.69
N ALA A 172 17.15 1.90 2.53
CA ALA A 172 18.07 2.87 3.10
C ALA A 172 18.82 3.57 1.96
N PHE A 173 19.00 4.88 2.09
CA PHE A 173 19.64 5.75 1.13
C PHE A 173 20.79 6.47 1.81
N ASP A 174 21.98 6.46 1.22
CA ASP A 174 23.07 7.30 1.67
C ASP A 174 22.76 8.77 1.34
N ILE A 175 23.09 9.68 2.25
CA ILE A 175 22.97 11.12 2.00
C ILE A 175 24.09 11.52 1.04
N GLU A 176 23.74 11.89 -0.19
CA GLU A 176 24.70 12.28 -1.23
C GLU A 176 25.21 13.70 -1.01
N ALA A 177 24.32 14.60 -0.59
CA ALA A 177 24.61 16.00 -0.27
C ALA A 177 23.65 16.53 0.79
N LEU A 178 23.96 17.72 1.32
CA LEU A 178 23.05 18.52 2.15
C LEU A 178 22.82 19.85 1.45
N SER A 179 21.58 20.34 1.40
CA SER A 179 21.30 21.69 0.92
C SER A 179 21.78 22.75 1.90
N GLU A 180 21.72 24.03 1.53
CA GLU A 180 22.10 25.14 2.41
C GLU A 180 21.29 25.15 3.71
N ALA A 181 20.01 24.74 3.64
CA ALA A 181 19.13 24.60 4.79
C ALA A 181 19.39 23.33 5.62
N GLY A 182 20.36 22.50 5.22
CA GLY A 182 20.69 21.23 5.88
C GLY A 182 19.78 20.05 5.49
N ALA A 183 18.93 20.21 4.48
CA ALA A 183 18.04 19.14 4.02
C ALA A 183 18.87 18.04 3.31
N PRO A 184 18.65 16.75 3.65
CA PRO A 184 19.33 15.63 2.99
C PRO A 184 18.86 15.45 1.56
N VAL A 185 19.84 15.32 0.65
CA VAL A 185 19.64 14.94 -0.76
C VAL A 185 19.99 13.47 -0.93
N ILE A 186 19.05 12.66 -1.41
CA ILE A 186 19.21 11.22 -1.61
C ILE A 186 18.89 10.80 -3.04
N ASP A 187 19.64 9.85 -3.61
CA ASP A 187 19.34 9.24 -4.91
C ASP A 187 18.25 8.16 -4.75
N VAL A 188 17.04 8.45 -5.24
CA VAL A 188 15.88 7.54 -5.19
C VAL A 188 15.65 6.78 -6.50
N THR A 189 16.54 6.92 -7.49
CA THR A 189 16.39 6.29 -8.81
C THR A 189 16.13 4.79 -8.71
N THR A 190 16.82 4.10 -7.80
CA THR A 190 16.68 2.64 -7.63
C THR A 190 15.44 2.24 -6.84
N LEU A 191 14.78 3.15 -6.13
CA LEU A 191 13.47 2.90 -5.52
C LEU A 191 12.41 2.64 -6.60
N PHE A 192 12.55 3.31 -7.74
CA PHE A 192 11.57 3.29 -8.83
C PHE A 192 12.01 2.48 -10.05
N SER A 193 13.30 2.43 -10.40
CA SER A 193 13.80 1.64 -11.55
C SER A 193 14.05 0.15 -11.24
N ARG A 194 14.11 -0.22 -9.96
CA ARG A 194 14.23 -1.62 -9.52
C ARG A 194 12.90 -2.11 -8.96
N GLU A 195 12.79 -3.43 -8.89
CA GLU A 195 11.70 -4.03 -8.16
C GLU A 195 11.90 -3.88 -6.65
N VAL A 196 10.89 -3.34 -5.99
CA VAL A 196 10.75 -3.36 -4.53
C VAL A 196 9.53 -4.23 -4.22
N PRO A 197 9.71 -5.38 -3.53
CA PRO A 197 8.63 -6.36 -3.32
C PRO A 197 7.35 -5.76 -2.77
N GLU A 198 7.48 -4.79 -1.88
CA GLU A 198 6.41 -4.06 -1.24
C GLU A 198 5.54 -3.30 -2.27
N PHE A 199 6.13 -2.76 -3.34
CA PHE A 199 5.42 -1.95 -4.36
C PHE A 199 5.21 -2.69 -5.69
N SER A 200 5.66 -3.96 -5.78
CA SER A 200 5.75 -4.70 -7.05
C SER A 200 4.39 -5.17 -7.58
N ALA A 201 4.22 -5.09 -8.91
CA ALA A 201 3.08 -5.69 -9.62
C ALA A 201 3.26 -7.19 -9.90
N ARG A 202 4.41 -7.79 -9.55
CA ARG A 202 4.74 -9.20 -9.85
C ARG A 202 3.62 -10.16 -9.46
N SER A 203 3.09 -10.02 -8.24
CA SER A 203 2.02 -10.88 -7.73
C SER A 203 0.75 -10.75 -8.57
N ARG A 204 0.37 -9.52 -8.92
CA ARG A 204 -0.82 -9.21 -9.73
C ARG A 204 -0.71 -9.77 -11.15
N LEU A 205 0.51 -9.76 -11.70
CA LEU A 205 0.85 -10.29 -13.02
C LEU A 205 1.09 -11.80 -13.04
N GLN A 206 1.27 -12.43 -11.86
CA GLN A 206 1.78 -13.80 -11.73
C GLN A 206 3.16 -14.00 -12.41
N ALA A 207 3.98 -12.96 -12.37
CA ALA A 207 5.31 -12.99 -12.95
C ALA A 207 6.32 -13.77 -12.09
N ARG A 208 7.38 -14.27 -12.72
CA ARG A 208 8.48 -14.98 -12.05
C ARG A 208 9.81 -14.24 -12.06
N GLY A 209 10.01 -13.32 -13.02
CA GLY A 209 11.21 -12.49 -13.12
C GLY A 209 10.88 -11.02 -13.32
N PHE A 210 11.93 -10.19 -13.29
CA PHE A 210 11.90 -8.75 -13.51
C PHE A 210 13.09 -8.37 -14.38
N ALA A 211 12.86 -7.57 -15.42
CA ALA A 211 13.87 -7.15 -16.38
C ALA A 211 14.30 -5.71 -16.07
N ARG A 212 15.42 -5.59 -15.35
CA ARG A 212 15.95 -4.30 -14.88
C ARG A 212 16.38 -3.37 -16.01
N ASP A 213 16.97 -3.93 -17.05
CA ASP A 213 17.39 -3.25 -18.28
C ASP A 213 16.23 -2.68 -19.10
N ARG A 214 14.99 -3.11 -18.81
CA ARG A 214 13.76 -2.63 -19.45
C ARG A 214 12.79 -2.04 -18.43
N SER A 215 13.33 -1.47 -17.35
CA SER A 215 12.56 -0.81 -16.31
C SER A 215 13.21 0.50 -15.90
N PHE A 216 12.45 1.59 -15.93
CA PHE A 216 12.98 2.95 -15.76
C PHE A 216 11.90 3.92 -15.26
N VAL A 217 12.33 5.07 -14.76
CA VAL A 217 11.44 6.15 -14.31
C VAL A 217 11.01 6.96 -15.53
N GLU A 218 9.72 7.18 -15.69
CA GLU A 218 9.15 7.94 -16.82
C GLU A 218 9.03 9.42 -16.45
N SER A 219 8.46 9.69 -15.28
CA SER A 219 8.28 11.04 -14.77
C SER A 219 8.17 11.04 -13.26
N VAL A 220 8.57 12.16 -12.67
CA VAL A 220 8.34 12.49 -11.26
C VAL A 220 7.89 13.94 -11.19
N THR A 221 6.81 14.18 -10.46
CA THR A 221 6.25 15.52 -10.26
C THR A 221 6.03 15.73 -8.77
N ALA A 222 6.45 16.89 -8.27
CA ALA A 222 6.30 17.29 -6.89
C ALA A 222 5.14 18.28 -6.76
N PHE A 223 4.31 18.08 -5.74
CA PHE A 223 3.22 18.98 -5.40
C PHE A 223 3.30 19.34 -3.92
N PRO A 224 2.61 20.39 -3.47
CA PRO A 224 2.68 20.83 -2.07
C PRO A 224 2.35 19.76 -1.03
N GLU A 225 1.49 18.78 -1.36
CA GLU A 225 1.02 17.75 -0.42
C GLU A 225 1.39 16.32 -0.82
N ASN A 226 1.98 16.11 -2.00
CA ASN A 226 2.24 14.78 -2.55
C ASN A 226 3.37 14.78 -3.58
N ILE A 227 3.90 13.59 -3.87
CA ILE A 227 4.82 13.35 -4.98
C ILE A 227 4.24 12.22 -5.83
N GLU A 228 4.21 12.43 -7.14
CA GLU A 228 3.70 11.47 -8.11
C GLU A 228 4.83 10.92 -8.96
N VAL A 229 4.91 9.59 -9.08
CA VAL A 229 5.95 8.90 -9.85
C VAL A 229 5.35 7.90 -10.81
N LYS A 230 5.68 8.04 -12.09
CA LYS A 230 5.37 7.06 -13.14
C LYS A 230 6.62 6.25 -13.46
N THR A 231 6.50 4.93 -13.46
CA THR A 231 7.60 4.03 -13.85
C THR A 231 7.14 2.92 -14.76
N THR A 232 7.95 2.63 -15.77
CA THR A 232 7.77 1.47 -16.63
C THR A 232 8.50 0.28 -16.03
N HIS A 233 7.79 -0.80 -15.74
CA HIS A 233 8.34 -2.05 -15.19
C HIS A 233 8.07 -3.21 -16.14
N THR A 234 9.11 -3.96 -16.48
CA THR A 234 8.99 -5.17 -17.31
C THR A 234 9.19 -6.43 -16.48
N TYR A 235 8.18 -7.30 -16.51
CA TYR A 235 8.17 -8.58 -15.81
C TYR A 235 8.25 -9.74 -16.79
N THR A 236 8.74 -10.90 -16.33
CA THR A 236 8.89 -12.09 -17.17
C THR A 236 8.24 -13.34 -16.56
N VAL A 237 7.68 -14.18 -17.42
CA VAL A 237 7.19 -15.52 -17.11
C VAL A 237 7.86 -16.49 -18.07
N PRO A 238 8.63 -17.48 -17.58
CA PRO A 238 9.23 -18.52 -18.41
C PRO A 238 8.16 -19.23 -19.26
N PRO A 239 8.51 -19.67 -20.48
CA PRO A 239 7.62 -20.52 -21.27
C PRO A 239 7.27 -21.79 -20.46
N PRO A 240 6.07 -22.36 -20.66
CA PRO A 240 5.71 -23.62 -20.03
C PRO A 240 6.73 -24.70 -20.42
N SER A 241 7.24 -25.46 -19.44
CA SER A 241 8.11 -26.58 -19.77
C SER A 241 7.33 -27.64 -20.55
N SER A 242 7.98 -28.26 -21.53
CA SER A 242 7.41 -29.30 -22.41
C SER A 242 6.85 -30.51 -21.66
N SER A 243 7.15 -30.67 -20.37
CA SER A 243 6.63 -31.74 -19.49
C SER A 243 5.23 -31.50 -18.93
N GLN A 244 4.67 -30.28 -19.03
CA GLN A 244 3.30 -29.98 -18.61
C GLN A 244 2.32 -29.93 -19.79
N ASN A 245 2.32 -30.97 -20.61
CA ASN A 245 1.23 -31.22 -21.54
C ASN A 245 0.08 -31.94 -20.82
N ARG A 246 -0.58 -31.26 -19.87
CA ARG A 246 -1.86 -31.73 -19.30
C ARG A 246 -2.85 -30.58 -19.19
N SER A 247 -3.92 -30.74 -19.97
CA SER A 247 -5.14 -29.95 -20.05
C SER A 247 -5.09 -28.68 -20.91
N ARG A 248 -5.49 -28.85 -22.19
CA ARG A 248 -5.95 -27.78 -23.12
C ARG A 248 -7.36 -27.28 -22.77
N THR A 249 -7.72 -27.20 -21.49
CA THR A 249 -8.84 -26.32 -21.15
C THR A 249 -8.31 -24.90 -21.24
N PRO A 250 -8.93 -23.98 -22.00
CA PRO A 250 -8.66 -22.56 -21.85
C PRO A 250 -9.15 -22.14 -20.46
N SER A 251 -8.36 -22.48 -19.43
CA SER A 251 -8.42 -21.79 -18.16
C SER A 251 -8.17 -20.34 -18.50
N ARG A 252 -9.14 -19.48 -18.14
CA ARG A 252 -8.97 -18.02 -18.14
C ARG A 252 -7.81 -17.72 -17.20
N ARG A 253 -6.57 -17.85 -17.70
CA ARG A 253 -5.37 -17.64 -16.90
C ARG A 253 -5.42 -16.21 -16.42
N ARG A 254 -5.51 -16.04 -15.11
CA ARG A 254 -5.55 -14.76 -14.43
C ARG A 254 -4.11 -14.26 -14.29
N GLY A 255 -3.56 -13.61 -15.30
CA GLY A 255 -2.16 -13.14 -15.26
C GLY A 255 -1.58 -12.91 -16.64
N MET A 256 -0.32 -12.51 -16.70
CA MET A 256 0.35 -12.25 -17.98
C MET A 256 0.55 -13.55 -18.79
N ARG A 257 0.61 -13.42 -20.12
CA ARG A 257 1.00 -14.53 -21.00
C ARG A 257 2.49 -14.88 -20.78
N PRO A 258 2.92 -16.14 -21.03
CA PRO A 258 4.35 -16.47 -21.02
C PRO A 258 5.16 -15.52 -21.93
N GLY A 259 6.38 -15.17 -21.52
CA GLY A 259 7.21 -14.16 -22.17
C GLY A 259 7.45 -12.95 -21.27
N SER A 260 7.36 -11.74 -21.83
CA SER A 260 7.51 -10.47 -21.10
C SER A 260 6.18 -9.70 -21.07
N ALA A 261 5.93 -8.97 -19.98
CA ALA A 261 4.85 -8.01 -19.88
C ALA A 261 5.40 -6.72 -19.27
N THR A 262 5.13 -5.62 -19.95
CA THR A 262 5.49 -4.28 -19.48
C THR A 262 4.23 -3.60 -18.97
N VAL A 263 4.34 -2.97 -17.80
CA VAL A 263 3.26 -2.22 -17.17
C VAL A 263 3.77 -0.85 -16.75
N LEU A 264 2.91 0.16 -16.84
CA LEU A 264 3.15 1.48 -16.29
C LEU A 264 2.57 1.50 -14.88
N LEU A 265 3.44 1.66 -13.89
CA LEU A 265 3.07 1.82 -12.48
C LEU A 265 3.02 3.29 -12.13
N HIS A 266 2.09 3.62 -11.25
CA HIS A 266 1.95 4.93 -10.65
C HIS A 266 2.07 4.81 -9.14
N TYR A 267 2.89 5.67 -8.55
CA TYR A 267 3.04 5.81 -7.11
C TYR A 267 2.69 7.22 -6.71
N SER A 268 1.69 7.34 -5.84
CA SER A 268 1.36 8.58 -5.15
C SER A 268 1.81 8.49 -3.71
N MET A 269 2.71 9.36 -3.29
CA MET A 269 3.08 9.52 -1.90
C MET A 269 2.43 10.80 -1.38
N VAL A 270 1.28 10.66 -0.71
CA VAL A 270 0.48 11.79 -0.22
C VAL A 270 0.64 11.96 1.29
N LYS A 271 0.79 13.20 1.74
CA LYS A 271 0.91 13.53 3.17
C LYS A 271 -0.38 13.12 3.90
N LEU A 272 -0.26 12.38 5.00
CA LEU A 272 -1.42 12.08 5.83
C LEU A 272 -1.87 13.34 6.61
N PRO A 273 -3.18 13.49 6.89
CA PRO A 273 -3.67 14.61 7.70
C PRO A 273 -2.94 14.70 9.04
N GLU A 274 -2.44 15.89 9.39
CA GLU A 274 -1.77 16.12 10.67
C GLU A 274 -2.72 15.90 11.85
N ASN A 275 -3.98 16.32 11.67
CA ASN A 275 -5.05 16.12 12.63
C ASN A 275 -5.98 15.00 12.11
N PRO A 276 -5.83 13.76 12.61
CA PRO A 276 -6.63 12.65 12.14
C PRO A 276 -8.12 12.87 12.42
N MET A 277 -8.99 12.54 11.47
CA MET A 277 -10.44 12.59 11.68
C MET A 277 -10.87 11.71 12.87
N GLN A 278 -11.85 12.17 13.66
CA GLN A 278 -12.42 11.34 14.73
C GLN A 278 -12.96 10.01 14.17
N PRO A 279 -12.42 8.85 14.60
CA PRO A 279 -12.84 7.55 14.10
C PRO A 279 -14.25 7.21 14.58
N ARG A 280 -15.01 6.48 13.76
CA ARG A 280 -16.38 6.05 14.09
C ARG A 280 -16.45 4.54 14.15
N LEU A 281 -16.87 4.02 15.30
CA LEU A 281 -17.01 2.57 15.53
C LEU A 281 -17.99 1.96 14.52
N PHE A 282 -17.63 0.77 14.07
CA PHE A 282 -18.47 -0.04 13.19
C PHE A 282 -19.70 -0.56 13.93
N ASP A 283 -20.87 -0.44 13.28
CA ASP A 283 -22.14 -0.98 13.74
C ASP A 283 -22.59 -2.12 12.83
N GLU A 284 -22.77 -3.32 13.39
CA GLU A 284 -23.12 -4.52 12.63
C GLU A 284 -24.47 -4.45 11.91
N ARG A 285 -25.35 -3.52 12.30
CA ARG A 285 -26.66 -3.33 11.67
C ARG A 285 -26.57 -2.63 10.31
N VAL A 286 -25.44 -2.00 9.98
CA VAL A 286 -25.26 -1.24 8.73
C VAL A 286 -24.03 -1.74 7.98
N GLY A 287 -24.21 -1.98 6.67
CA GLY A 287 -23.13 -2.40 5.78
C GLY A 287 -22.15 -1.27 5.50
N TYR A 288 -21.08 -1.17 6.28
CA TYR A 288 -19.94 -0.29 6.00
C TYR A 288 -18.66 -1.08 5.72
N PHE A 289 -17.85 -0.55 4.81
CA PHE A 289 -16.42 -0.87 4.77
C PHE A 289 -15.76 -0.40 6.06
N SER A 290 -14.68 -1.06 6.45
CA SER A 290 -14.08 -0.82 7.76
C SER A 290 -12.61 -1.15 7.81
N VAL A 291 -11.89 -0.40 8.64
CA VAL A 291 -10.56 -0.74 9.13
C VAL A 291 -10.64 -1.53 10.42
N ARG A 292 -9.67 -2.42 10.66
CA ARG A 292 -9.59 -3.23 11.87
C ARG A 292 -8.24 -3.01 12.54
N GLN A 293 -8.26 -2.84 13.84
CA GLN A 293 -7.07 -2.65 14.68
C GLN A 293 -7.22 -3.49 15.95
N ILE A 294 -6.11 -3.87 16.57
CA ILE A 294 -6.07 -4.42 17.93
C ILE A 294 -5.63 -3.27 18.85
N ASP A 295 -6.51 -2.83 19.75
CA ASP A 295 -6.30 -1.65 20.59
C ASP A 295 -6.01 -2.06 22.04
N TYR A 296 -4.73 -2.16 22.39
CA TYR A 296 -4.27 -2.49 23.74
C TYR A 296 -4.46 -1.34 24.74
N GLY A 297 -4.84 -0.15 24.29
CA GLY A 297 -5.09 1.01 25.13
C GLY A 297 -6.43 0.95 25.87
N ARG A 298 -7.14 -0.19 25.89
CA ARG A 298 -8.46 -0.30 26.53
C ARG A 298 -8.41 -1.12 27.80
N ASP A 299 -9.29 -0.75 28.72
CA ASP A 299 -9.49 -1.48 29.98
C ASP A 299 -10.42 -2.69 29.73
N GLU A 300 -9.93 -3.63 28.92
CA GLU A 300 -10.58 -4.91 28.65
C GLU A 300 -9.60 -6.04 29.01
N HIS A 301 -10.08 -7.10 29.68
CA HIS A 301 -9.27 -8.27 30.02
C HIS A 301 -9.02 -9.19 28.80
N ARG A 302 -8.73 -8.61 27.63
CA ARG A 302 -8.44 -9.26 26.35
C ARG A 302 -7.84 -8.23 25.38
N SER A 303 -7.17 -8.68 24.32
CA SER A 303 -6.80 -7.80 23.19
C SER A 303 -8.04 -7.43 22.36
N PRO A 304 -8.63 -6.23 22.53
CA PRO A 304 -9.90 -5.93 21.89
C PRO A 304 -9.67 -5.56 20.43
N ARG A 305 -10.36 -6.28 19.54
CA ARG A 305 -10.44 -5.93 18.12
C ARG A 305 -11.39 -4.76 17.96
N ARG A 306 -10.88 -3.61 17.58
CA ARG A 306 -11.67 -2.44 17.20
C ARG A 306 -11.84 -2.44 15.69
N ARG A 307 -13.03 -2.02 15.27
CA ARG A 307 -13.39 -1.89 13.86
C ARG A 307 -14.01 -0.52 13.68
N TYR A 308 -13.45 0.28 12.80
CA TYR A 308 -13.95 1.61 12.47
C TYR A 308 -14.47 1.64 11.05
N ILE A 309 -15.56 2.35 10.80
CA ILE A 309 -16.08 2.50 9.42
C ILE A 309 -15.13 3.35 8.60
N THR A 310 -15.04 3.09 7.30
CA THR A 310 -14.44 4.08 6.39
C THR A 310 -15.47 5.11 5.98
N ARG A 311 -15.12 6.40 6.04
CA ARG A 311 -16.03 7.50 5.71
C ARG A 311 -15.30 8.76 5.25
N TRP A 312 -15.97 9.58 4.45
CA TRP A 312 -15.51 10.93 4.14
C TRP A 312 -15.50 11.81 5.39
N ARG A 313 -14.46 12.65 5.51
CA ARG A 313 -14.41 13.74 6.49
C ARG A 313 -15.30 14.87 6.01
N LEU A 314 -16.40 15.09 6.72
CA LEU A 314 -17.32 16.20 6.49
C LEU A 314 -17.49 16.98 7.78
N GLU A 315 -17.04 18.23 7.74
CA GLU A 315 -17.11 19.21 8.81
C GLU A 315 -17.80 20.44 8.23
N LYS A 316 -18.78 21.01 8.94
CA LYS A 316 -19.49 22.20 8.46
C LYS A 316 -18.56 23.41 8.52
N GLN A 317 -18.63 24.27 7.52
CA GLN A 317 -17.98 25.59 7.58
C GLN A 317 -18.57 26.44 8.70
N ASP A 318 -19.89 26.42 8.87
CA ASP A 318 -20.59 26.96 10.04
C ASP A 318 -21.12 25.80 10.91
N PRO A 319 -20.46 25.48 12.03
CA PRO A 319 -20.86 24.40 12.93
C PRO A 319 -22.24 24.59 13.57
N ASP A 320 -22.70 25.84 13.73
CA ASP A 320 -23.93 26.19 14.44
C ASP A 320 -25.14 26.22 13.51
N ALA A 321 -24.93 26.36 12.20
CA ALA A 321 -26.00 26.34 11.21
C ALA A 321 -26.66 24.95 11.10
N ALA A 322 -27.98 24.91 10.90
CA ALA A 322 -28.70 23.66 10.66
C ALA A 322 -28.20 22.95 9.39
N VAL A 323 -27.97 23.72 8.31
CA VAL A 323 -27.37 23.29 7.06
C VAL A 323 -26.23 24.24 6.72
N SER A 324 -25.06 23.71 6.37
CA SER A 324 -23.88 24.48 5.95
C SER A 324 -23.12 23.72 4.88
N ASP A 325 -22.42 24.43 4.01
CA ASP A 325 -21.43 23.81 3.13
C ASP A 325 -20.33 23.14 3.98
N PRO A 326 -19.73 22.03 3.52
CA PRO A 326 -18.60 21.43 4.21
C PRO A 326 -17.32 22.24 3.98
N VAL A 327 -16.38 22.15 4.92
CA VAL A 327 -15.02 22.69 4.76
C VAL A 327 -14.34 22.09 3.52
N LYS A 328 -14.49 20.78 3.32
CA LYS A 328 -14.01 20.06 2.13
C LYS A 328 -15.17 19.26 1.51
N PRO A 329 -15.69 19.64 0.33
CA PRO A 329 -16.71 18.87 -0.36
C PRO A 329 -16.13 17.60 -0.99
N ILE A 330 -16.96 16.56 -1.10
CA ILE A 330 -16.63 15.34 -1.83
C ILE A 330 -16.72 15.67 -3.32
N THR A 331 -15.58 15.73 -3.99
CA THR A 331 -15.50 16.07 -5.42
C THR A 331 -15.11 14.84 -6.21
N TYR A 332 -15.98 14.41 -7.11
CA TYR A 332 -15.70 13.37 -8.09
C TYR A 332 -15.32 14.00 -9.42
N TRP A 333 -14.16 13.65 -9.94
CA TRP A 333 -13.72 14.04 -11.27
C TRP A 333 -14.10 12.95 -12.28
N ILE A 334 -14.70 13.36 -13.38
CA ILE A 334 -15.07 12.45 -14.46
C ILE A 334 -13.87 12.30 -15.38
N ASP A 335 -13.44 11.06 -15.55
CA ASP A 335 -12.35 10.69 -16.45
C ASP A 335 -12.62 11.23 -17.87
N PRO A 336 -11.66 11.96 -18.49
CA PRO A 336 -11.77 12.43 -19.87
C PRO A 336 -12.10 11.34 -20.89
N ALA A 337 -11.76 10.08 -20.60
CA ALA A 337 -12.09 8.94 -21.45
C ALA A 337 -13.58 8.54 -21.42
N THR A 338 -14.39 9.14 -20.54
CA THR A 338 -15.83 8.92 -20.47
C THR A 338 -16.50 9.41 -21.76
N PRO A 339 -17.31 8.59 -22.46
CA PRO A 339 -18.01 9.03 -23.65
C PRO A 339 -18.88 10.26 -23.35
N THR A 340 -18.68 11.34 -24.13
CA THR A 340 -19.27 12.67 -23.86
C THR A 340 -20.78 12.65 -23.67
N ARG A 341 -21.50 11.78 -24.39
CA ARG A 341 -22.95 11.59 -24.24
C ARG A 341 -23.38 11.15 -22.83
N TRP A 342 -22.49 10.49 -22.08
CA TRP A 342 -22.76 9.95 -20.74
C TRP A 342 -22.35 10.89 -19.61
N VAL A 343 -21.41 11.81 -19.85
CA VAL A 343 -20.90 12.75 -18.85
C VAL A 343 -22.04 13.47 -18.09
N PRO A 344 -23.08 14.04 -18.75
CA PRO A 344 -24.17 14.69 -18.02
C PRO A 344 -24.94 13.78 -17.06
N TYR A 345 -25.07 12.49 -17.40
CA TYR A 345 -25.79 11.52 -16.58
C TYR A 345 -24.94 10.99 -15.43
N ILE A 346 -23.63 10.85 -15.62
CA ILE A 346 -22.69 10.55 -14.53
C ILE A 346 -22.71 11.68 -13.50
N LYS A 347 -22.67 12.95 -13.94
CA LYS A 347 -22.81 14.12 -13.06
C LYS A 347 -24.11 14.07 -12.26
N GLN A 348 -25.24 13.82 -12.93
CA GLN A 348 -26.54 13.68 -12.28
C GLN A 348 -26.56 12.52 -11.27
N GLY A 349 -25.96 11.37 -11.58
CA GLY A 349 -25.92 10.21 -10.68
C GLY A 349 -25.14 10.49 -9.39
N VAL A 350 -24.03 11.21 -9.48
CA VAL A 350 -23.26 11.66 -8.30
C VAL A 350 -24.08 12.66 -7.49
N GLU A 351 -24.64 13.68 -8.16
CA GLU A 351 -25.33 14.79 -7.50
C GLU A 351 -26.73 14.44 -7.00
N ALA A 352 -27.30 13.31 -7.42
CA ALA A 352 -28.56 12.77 -6.90
C ALA A 352 -28.49 12.45 -5.39
N TRP A 353 -27.29 12.36 -4.80
CA TRP A 353 -27.10 12.22 -3.36
C TRP A 353 -27.19 13.53 -2.57
N ARG A 354 -27.22 14.70 -3.23
CA ARG A 354 -27.30 16.00 -2.55
C ARG A 354 -28.46 16.11 -1.55
N PRO A 355 -29.70 15.69 -1.86
CA PRO A 355 -30.80 15.77 -0.90
C PRO A 355 -30.55 14.96 0.38
N ALA A 356 -29.84 13.83 0.29
CA ALA A 356 -29.47 13.04 1.46
C ALA A 356 -28.40 13.74 2.32
N PHE A 357 -27.44 14.41 1.69
CA PHE A 357 -26.45 15.23 2.40
C PHE A 357 -27.07 16.49 3.02
N GLU A 358 -27.99 17.16 2.32
CA GLU A 358 -28.73 18.31 2.85
C GLU A 358 -29.55 17.91 4.08
N ALA A 359 -30.24 16.76 4.03
CA ALA A 359 -30.93 16.20 5.19
C ALA A 359 -29.98 15.83 6.34
N ALA A 360 -28.72 15.51 6.05
CA ALA A 360 -27.65 15.30 7.03
C ALA A 360 -27.00 16.62 7.51
N GLY A 361 -27.46 17.78 7.04
CA GLY A 361 -26.99 19.10 7.43
C GLY A 361 -25.90 19.69 6.53
N PHE A 362 -25.61 19.09 5.37
CA PHE A 362 -24.57 19.59 4.46
C PHE A 362 -25.15 20.01 3.11
N SER A 363 -25.11 21.31 2.80
CA SER A 363 -25.33 21.80 1.45
C SER A 363 -24.08 21.56 0.60
N ASN A 364 -24.24 21.35 -0.72
CA ASN A 364 -23.13 21.18 -1.68
C ASN A 364 -22.07 20.12 -1.29
N ALA A 365 -22.45 19.12 -0.49
CA ALA A 365 -21.49 18.18 0.08
C ALA A 365 -20.82 17.25 -0.93
N ILE A 366 -21.49 17.02 -2.07
CA ILE A 366 -21.07 16.13 -3.12
C ILE A 366 -21.26 16.81 -4.48
N VAL A 367 -20.22 16.79 -5.30
CA VAL A 367 -20.15 17.48 -6.59
C VAL A 367 -19.43 16.61 -7.61
N ALA A 368 -19.90 16.61 -8.86
CA ALA A 368 -19.18 16.02 -9.98
C ALA A 368 -18.60 17.12 -10.88
N ARG A 369 -17.32 16.99 -11.24
CA ARG A 369 -16.62 17.89 -12.15
C ARG A 369 -16.03 17.09 -13.31
N GLU A 370 -15.89 17.75 -14.45
CA GLU A 370 -15.08 17.22 -15.54
C GLU A 370 -13.61 17.46 -15.19
N ALA A 371 -12.76 16.47 -15.47
CA ALA A 371 -11.33 16.64 -15.27
C ALA A 371 -10.79 17.83 -16.09
N PRO A 372 -9.80 18.57 -15.56
CA PRO A 372 -9.14 19.64 -16.31
C PRO A 372 -8.59 19.12 -17.64
N THR A 373 -8.64 19.97 -18.65
CA THR A 373 -7.91 19.75 -19.90
C THR A 373 -6.40 19.90 -19.67
N PRO A 374 -5.54 19.30 -20.52
CA PRO A 374 -4.09 19.51 -20.42
C PRO A 374 -3.64 20.98 -20.52
N ASP A 375 -4.47 21.84 -21.13
CA ASP A 375 -4.20 23.28 -21.21
C ASP A 375 -4.56 24.01 -19.89
N GLU A 376 -5.50 23.47 -19.10
CA GLU A 376 -5.91 24.02 -17.80
C GLU A 376 -5.01 23.53 -16.67
N ASP A 377 -4.63 22.25 -16.69
CA ASP A 377 -3.72 21.63 -15.73
C ASP A 377 -2.95 20.48 -16.41
N PRO A 378 -1.71 20.73 -16.91
CA PRO A 378 -0.91 19.72 -17.61
C PRO A 378 -0.43 18.59 -16.70
N ASP A 379 -0.40 18.81 -15.38
CA ASP A 379 0.10 17.87 -14.39
C ASP A 379 -1.03 17.03 -13.76
N TRP A 380 -2.30 17.33 -14.11
CA TRP A 380 -3.44 16.54 -13.67
C TRP A 380 -3.33 15.10 -14.18
N SER A 381 -3.44 14.14 -13.26
CA SER A 381 -3.46 12.71 -13.57
C SER A 381 -4.60 12.05 -12.81
N PRO A 382 -5.33 11.10 -13.42
CA PRO A 382 -6.38 10.39 -12.71
C PRO A 382 -5.84 9.46 -11.61
N GLU A 383 -4.54 9.16 -11.62
CA GLU A 383 -3.86 8.35 -10.60
C GLU A 383 -3.31 9.16 -9.40
N ASP A 384 -3.42 10.49 -9.42
CA ASP A 384 -2.99 11.34 -8.31
C ASP A 384 -3.97 11.20 -7.13
N ALA A 385 -3.44 10.81 -5.96
CA ALA A 385 -4.26 10.51 -4.79
C ALA A 385 -4.97 11.73 -4.17
N ARG A 386 -4.72 12.95 -4.66
CA ARG A 386 -5.51 14.14 -4.30
C ARG A 386 -6.90 14.13 -4.94
N TYR A 387 -7.08 13.41 -6.04
CA TYR A 387 -8.31 13.42 -6.82
C TYR A 387 -9.08 12.10 -6.69
N SER A 388 -10.39 12.21 -6.43
CA SER A 388 -11.29 11.06 -6.53
C SER A 388 -11.88 11.02 -7.93
N VAL A 389 -11.65 9.94 -8.68
CA VAL A 389 -11.93 9.87 -10.12
C VAL A 389 -12.93 8.76 -10.42
N ILE A 390 -13.90 9.06 -11.27
CA ILE A 390 -14.77 8.05 -11.90
C ILE A 390 -14.14 7.68 -13.24
N ARG A 391 -13.44 6.53 -13.25
CA ARG A 391 -12.70 5.98 -14.38
C ARG A 391 -13.60 5.19 -15.34
N TRP A 392 -13.44 5.45 -16.63
CA TRP A 392 -14.17 4.74 -17.67
C TRP A 392 -13.33 3.60 -18.24
N LEU A 393 -13.71 2.35 -17.96
CA LEU A 393 -12.94 1.18 -18.35
C LEU A 393 -13.51 0.49 -19.60
N PRO A 394 -12.69 0.21 -20.63
CA PRO A 394 -13.12 -0.51 -21.84
C PRO A 394 -13.27 -2.01 -21.57
N SER A 395 -14.21 -2.37 -20.69
CA SER A 395 -14.48 -3.75 -20.29
C SER A 395 -15.77 -4.28 -20.90
N THR A 396 -15.74 -5.53 -21.34
CA THR A 396 -16.93 -6.28 -21.79
C THR A 396 -17.75 -6.83 -20.63
N VAL A 397 -17.25 -6.77 -19.40
CA VAL A 397 -17.98 -7.21 -18.21
C VAL A 397 -18.89 -6.08 -17.76
N GLN A 398 -20.19 -6.34 -17.63
CA GLN A 398 -21.14 -5.40 -17.02
C GLN A 398 -20.88 -5.33 -15.51
N ASN A 399 -20.17 -4.29 -15.05
CA ASN A 399 -19.88 -4.09 -13.64
C ASN A 399 -19.47 -2.64 -13.33
N ALA A 400 -19.64 -2.23 -12.09
CA ALA A 400 -18.97 -1.06 -11.53
C ALA A 400 -18.41 -1.40 -10.15
N SER A 401 -17.33 -0.75 -9.75
CA SER A 401 -16.75 -0.93 -8.41
C SER A 401 -16.17 0.37 -7.88
N GLY A 402 -16.28 0.59 -6.57
CA GLY A 402 -15.77 1.79 -5.89
C GLY A 402 -14.67 1.44 -4.88
N PRO A 403 -13.46 1.04 -5.31
CA PRO A 403 -12.31 0.99 -4.42
C PRO A 403 -12.02 2.38 -3.86
N HIS A 404 -11.53 2.44 -2.63
CA HIS A 404 -11.15 3.69 -1.99
C HIS A 404 -9.90 3.48 -1.17
N VAL A 405 -9.14 4.56 -1.02
CA VAL A 405 -7.99 4.63 -0.13
C VAL A 405 -8.37 5.43 1.10
N HIS A 406 -7.91 4.97 2.26
CA HIS A 406 -8.28 5.56 3.54
C HIS A 406 -7.08 5.63 4.47
N ASP A 407 -7.13 6.58 5.40
CA ASP A 407 -6.22 6.66 6.53
C ASP A 407 -6.45 5.45 7.45
N PRO A 408 -5.45 4.55 7.63
CA PRO A 408 -5.62 3.36 8.44
C PRO A 408 -5.75 3.66 9.94
N ARG A 409 -5.42 4.88 10.39
CA ARG A 409 -5.54 5.33 11.78
C ARG A 409 -7.00 5.55 12.16
N THR A 410 -7.81 6.07 11.23
CA THR A 410 -9.15 6.60 11.53
C THR A 410 -10.28 6.04 10.65
N GLY A 411 -9.95 5.54 9.46
CA GLY A 411 -10.92 5.22 8.41
C GLY A 411 -11.35 6.43 7.56
N GLU A 412 -10.70 7.58 7.67
CA GLU A 412 -10.95 8.71 6.76
C GLU A 412 -10.68 8.31 5.31
N ILE A 413 -11.67 8.42 4.43
CA ILE A 413 -11.48 8.22 2.99
C ILE A 413 -10.71 9.43 2.45
N LEU A 414 -9.57 9.16 1.82
CA LEU A 414 -8.69 10.19 1.25
C LEU A 414 -8.98 10.38 -0.24
N GLU A 415 -9.15 9.27 -0.96
CA GLU A 415 -9.57 9.26 -2.37
C GLU A 415 -10.39 8.01 -2.71
N THR A 416 -11.02 8.04 -3.89
CA THR A 416 -11.57 6.85 -4.52
C THR A 416 -11.39 6.87 -6.05
N ASP A 417 -11.02 5.70 -6.59
CA ASP A 417 -11.03 5.41 -8.03
C ASP A 417 -12.25 4.56 -8.40
N ILE A 418 -13.40 5.19 -8.62
CA ILE A 418 -14.59 4.48 -9.06
C ILE A 418 -14.36 3.93 -10.47
N GLN A 419 -14.43 2.63 -10.63
CA GLN A 419 -14.28 1.94 -11.90
C GLN A 419 -15.65 1.69 -12.51
N PHE A 420 -15.93 2.33 -13.63
CA PHE A 420 -17.15 2.18 -14.40
C PHE A 420 -16.87 1.43 -15.69
N HIS A 421 -17.43 0.23 -15.86
CA HIS A 421 -17.19 -0.55 -17.07
C HIS A 421 -18.06 -0.05 -18.22
N HIS A 422 -17.51 -0.06 -19.42
CA HIS A 422 -18.21 0.38 -20.63
C HIS A 422 -19.53 -0.37 -20.90
N ASN A 423 -19.63 -1.63 -20.48
CA ASN A 423 -20.78 -2.49 -20.73
C ASN A 423 -21.86 -2.42 -19.63
N VAL A 424 -21.82 -1.38 -18.78
CA VAL A 424 -22.87 -1.10 -17.76
C VAL A 424 -24.12 -0.55 -18.39
#